data_AF-A0A1F8ETY2-F1
#
_entry.id   AF-A0A1F8ETY2-F1
#
_cell.length_a   1.000
_cell.length_b   1.000
_cell.length_c   1.000
_cell.angle_alpha   90.00
_cell.angle_beta   90.00
_cell.angle_gamma   90.00
#
_symmetry.space_group_name_H-M   'P 1'
#
loop_
_entity.id
_entity.type
_entity.pdbx_description
1 polymer ?
#
loop_
_entity_poly.entity_id
_entity_poly.type
_entity_poly.pdbx_seq_one_letter_code
_entity_poly.pdbx_strand_id
1 'polypeptide(L)'
;MYKHQGIGRPQGYPYTLSIAVDQLLKAEFDGYRERGEMHPVLVDHDGMSEAHLYPDHVQLQKWRNNFEGLKYHDEELDATLFGAVDDMLEFNDGSLAVIDYKSSGAKEISVYDDYQMQMDTYTHILDKSGYKIAGKAFFVFYQVDKTDGFRGRLPFRGIIREVTTDPTYIHDLFANAVQLARSDTPPQSGAECQHCAWASHRNE
;
A
#
# COMPACT_ATOMS: atom_id res chain seq x y z
N MET A 1 -14.41 11.95 -13.23
CA MET A 1 -15.35 13.05 -13.53
C MET A 1 -15.10 14.34 -12.74
N TYR A 2 -15.54 14.53 -11.48
CA TYR A 2 -15.41 15.82 -10.76
C TYR A 2 -13.97 16.36 -10.71
N LYS A 3 -12.98 15.48 -10.53
CA LYS A 3 -11.55 15.84 -10.59
C LYS A 3 -11.14 16.43 -11.96
N HIS A 4 -11.70 15.94 -13.07
CA HIS A 4 -11.47 16.52 -14.41
C HIS A 4 -12.11 17.89 -14.59
N GLN A 5 -13.15 18.19 -13.82
CA GLN A 5 -13.80 19.49 -13.75
C GLN A 5 -13.12 20.43 -12.73
N GLY A 6 -11.97 20.03 -12.16
CA GLY A 6 -11.27 20.79 -11.12
C GLY A 6 -11.93 20.73 -9.73
N ILE A 7 -12.94 19.87 -9.56
CA ILE A 7 -13.69 19.71 -8.31
C ILE A 7 -13.14 18.49 -7.56
N GLY A 8 -12.26 18.76 -6.60
CA GLY A 8 -11.74 17.77 -5.65
C GLY A 8 -12.61 17.68 -4.40
N ARG A 9 -12.59 16.52 -3.72
CA ARG A 9 -13.04 16.47 -2.33
C ARG A 9 -12.12 17.38 -1.49
N PRO A 10 -12.65 18.09 -0.48
CA PRO A 10 -11.81 18.80 0.47
C PRO A 10 -10.76 17.85 1.07
N GLN A 11 -9.55 18.37 1.24
CA GLN A 11 -8.46 17.58 1.83
C GLN A 11 -8.83 17.18 3.26
N GLY A 12 -8.64 15.90 3.58
CA GLY A 12 -8.77 15.41 4.96
C GLY A 12 -7.65 15.90 5.87
N TYR A 13 -7.72 15.57 7.15
CA TYR A 13 -6.64 15.88 8.09
C TYR A 13 -5.38 15.07 7.75
N PRO A 14 -4.19 15.67 7.85
CA PRO A 14 -2.95 14.96 7.55
C PRO A 14 -2.57 13.99 8.68
N TYR A 15 -2.15 12.77 8.32
CA TYR A 15 -1.63 11.76 9.25
C TYR A 15 -0.12 11.93 9.47
N THR A 16 0.30 13.11 9.92
CA THR A 16 1.73 13.51 9.98
C THR A 16 2.60 12.59 10.84
N LEU A 17 2.06 12.04 11.93
CA LEU A 17 2.79 11.09 12.76
C LEU A 17 3.04 9.76 12.03
N SER A 18 2.02 9.20 11.38
CA SER A 18 2.15 7.96 10.61
C SER A 18 3.13 8.13 9.44
N ILE A 19 3.10 9.29 8.78
CA ILE A 19 4.06 9.64 7.71
C ILE A 19 5.49 9.69 8.27
N ALA A 20 5.70 10.28 9.44
CA ALA A 20 7.03 10.32 10.05
C ALA A 20 7.53 8.91 10.43
N VAL A 21 6.67 8.05 10.98
CA VAL A 21 7.01 6.65 11.27
C VAL A 21 7.38 5.91 9.98
N ASP A 22 6.56 6.04 8.93
CA ASP A 22 6.82 5.45 7.62
C ASP A 22 8.19 5.85 7.04
N GLN A 23 8.52 7.15 7.08
CA GLN A 23 9.82 7.66 6.63
C GLN A 23 10.99 7.07 7.42
N LEU A 24 10.86 6.96 8.74
CA LEU A 24 11.89 6.38 9.60
C LEU A 24 12.07 4.88 9.34
N LEU A 25 10.98 4.15 9.11
CA LEU A 25 11.01 2.72 8.79
C LEU A 25 11.67 2.45 7.44
N LYS A 26 11.36 3.25 6.42
CA LYS A 26 12.04 3.16 5.11
C LYS A 26 13.56 3.32 5.28
N ALA A 27 14.00 4.34 6.03
CA ALA A 27 15.43 4.55 6.30
C ALA A 27 16.06 3.41 7.11
N GLU A 28 15.35 2.84 8.09
CA GLU A 28 15.83 1.70 8.88
C GLU A 28 16.03 0.45 8.00
N PHE A 29 15.02 0.08 7.21
CA PHE A 29 15.11 -1.03 6.26
C PHE A 29 16.20 -0.82 5.20
N ASP A 30 16.40 0.43 4.75
CA ASP A 30 17.51 0.80 3.86
C ASP A 30 18.87 0.47 4.48
N GLY A 31 19.07 0.79 5.75
CA GLY A 31 20.29 0.41 6.46
C GLY A 31 20.51 -1.11 6.52
N TYR A 32 19.47 -1.90 6.76
CA TYR A 32 19.58 -3.38 6.73
C TYR A 32 19.92 -3.89 5.33
N ARG A 33 19.26 -3.36 4.29
CA ARG A 33 19.52 -3.72 2.89
C ARG A 33 20.96 -3.43 2.47
N GLU A 34 21.50 -2.27 2.85
CA GLU A 34 22.90 -1.91 2.55
C GLU A 34 23.92 -2.88 3.16
N ARG A 35 23.59 -3.49 4.30
CA ARG A 35 24.43 -4.51 4.95
C ARG A 35 24.18 -5.93 4.42
N GLY A 36 23.21 -6.12 3.52
CA GLY A 36 22.78 -7.45 3.08
C GLY A 36 22.11 -8.26 4.19
N GLU A 37 21.50 -7.57 5.16
CA GLU A 37 20.85 -8.18 6.32
C GLU A 37 19.33 -8.11 6.19
N MET A 38 18.64 -9.11 6.73
CA MET A 38 17.19 -9.06 6.92
C MET A 38 16.84 -8.21 8.13
N HIS A 39 15.79 -7.38 8.05
CA HIS A 39 15.32 -6.62 9.20
C HIS A 39 14.82 -7.58 10.31
N PRO A 40 15.17 -7.39 11.60
CA PRO A 40 14.85 -8.32 12.70
C PRO A 40 13.37 -8.66 12.81
N VAL A 41 12.49 -7.69 12.53
CA VAL A 41 11.03 -7.91 12.53
C VAL A 41 10.62 -9.07 11.61
N LEU A 42 11.32 -9.27 10.48
CA LEU A 42 11.04 -10.30 9.47
C LEU A 42 11.69 -11.66 9.81
N VAL A 43 12.77 -11.70 10.59
CA VAL A 43 13.61 -12.90 10.76
C VAL A 43 12.83 -14.08 11.33
N ASP A 44 11.91 -13.83 12.26
CA ASP A 44 11.17 -14.87 12.98
C ASP A 44 9.89 -15.35 12.25
N HIS A 45 9.59 -14.79 11.06
CA HIS A 45 8.41 -15.18 10.29
C HIS A 45 8.71 -16.36 9.34
N ASP A 46 7.81 -17.34 9.30
CA ASP A 46 7.99 -18.55 8.47
C ASP A 46 8.20 -18.21 6.99
N GLY A 47 9.15 -18.88 6.35
CA GLY A 47 9.49 -18.68 4.94
C GLY A 47 10.42 -17.49 4.64
N MET A 48 10.79 -16.68 5.64
CA MET A 48 11.76 -15.58 5.44
C MET A 48 13.20 -16.05 5.26
N SER A 49 13.51 -17.31 5.59
CA SER A 49 14.80 -17.92 5.27
C SER A 49 15.07 -18.06 3.77
N GLU A 50 14.03 -17.98 2.94
CA GLU A 50 14.10 -18.10 1.49
C GLU A 50 14.00 -16.74 0.78
N ALA A 51 14.06 -15.63 1.52
CA ALA A 51 13.92 -14.29 1.00
C ALA A 51 15.03 -13.35 1.50
N HIS A 52 15.20 -12.25 0.80
CA HIS A 52 15.99 -11.10 1.23
C HIS A 52 15.27 -9.80 0.85
N LEU A 53 15.68 -8.69 1.46
CA LEU A 53 15.24 -7.37 1.01
C LEU A 53 15.64 -7.17 -0.46
N TYR A 54 14.73 -6.63 -1.27
CA TYR A 54 14.96 -6.44 -2.70
C TYR A 54 16.23 -5.60 -2.93
N PRO A 55 17.22 -6.11 -3.69
CA PRO A 55 18.58 -5.58 -3.68
C PRO A 55 18.77 -4.33 -4.55
N ASP A 56 17.93 -4.13 -5.57
CA ASP A 56 18.02 -2.95 -6.43
C ASP A 56 17.42 -1.72 -5.75
N HIS A 57 18.27 -1.03 -5.00
CA HIS A 57 17.90 0.17 -4.26
C HIS A 57 17.45 1.31 -5.20
N VAL A 58 18.06 1.46 -6.38
CA VAL A 58 17.72 2.55 -7.31
C VAL A 58 16.31 2.35 -7.84
N GLN A 59 15.96 1.12 -8.22
CA GLN A 59 14.62 0.78 -8.68
C GLN A 59 13.59 0.91 -7.55
N LEU A 60 13.92 0.46 -6.33
CA LEU A 60 13.04 0.60 -5.17
C LEU A 60 12.73 2.07 -4.83
N GLN A 61 13.71 2.97 -4.93
CA GLN A 61 13.47 4.40 -4.69
C GLN A 61 12.52 5.01 -5.73
N LYS A 62 12.55 4.55 -6.99
CA LYS A 62 11.54 4.95 -7.99
C LYS A 62 10.16 4.43 -7.61
N TRP A 63 10.06 3.17 -7.17
CA TRP A 63 8.80 2.58 -6.75
C TRP A 63 8.21 3.23 -5.49
N ARG A 64 9.04 3.78 -4.61
CA ARG A 64 8.62 4.55 -3.42
C ARG A 64 8.19 5.99 -3.71
N ASN A 65 8.53 6.53 -4.87
CA ASN A 65 8.26 7.92 -5.21
C ASN A 65 6.80 8.09 -5.65
N ASN A 66 6.04 8.95 -4.95
CA ASN A 66 4.63 9.23 -5.23
C ASN A 66 4.33 9.81 -6.63
N PHE A 67 5.36 10.29 -7.34
CA PHE A 67 5.25 10.81 -8.71
C PHE A 67 5.72 9.83 -9.80
N GLU A 68 6.45 8.77 -9.42
CA GLU A 68 6.92 7.75 -10.36
C GLU A 68 6.22 6.41 -10.13
N GLY A 69 6.32 5.88 -8.92
CA GLY A 69 5.64 4.70 -8.44
C GLY A 69 6.03 3.39 -9.12
N LEU A 70 5.57 2.29 -8.55
CA LEU A 70 5.37 1.05 -9.27
C LEU A 70 4.16 1.24 -10.17
N LYS A 71 4.29 0.98 -11.48
CA LYS A 71 3.26 1.31 -12.47
C LYS A 71 3.19 0.33 -13.62
N TYR A 72 1.98 0.16 -14.14
CA TYR A 72 1.67 -0.58 -15.36
C TYR A 72 0.77 0.29 -16.23
N HIS A 73 1.10 0.39 -17.52
CA HIS A 73 0.25 1.03 -18.52
C HIS A 73 -0.53 -0.04 -19.27
N ASP A 74 -1.85 0.04 -19.19
CA ASP A 74 -2.75 -0.79 -19.96
C ASP A 74 -3.04 -0.11 -21.30
N GLU A 75 -2.56 -0.72 -22.39
CA GLU A 75 -2.69 -0.17 -23.74
C GLU A 75 -4.15 -0.20 -24.25
N GLU A 76 -4.94 -1.20 -23.85
CA GLU A 76 -6.33 -1.33 -24.27
C GLU A 76 -7.20 -0.25 -23.61
N LEU A 77 -6.95 0.02 -22.34
CA LEU A 77 -7.63 1.07 -21.59
C LEU A 77 -7.01 2.46 -21.85
N ASP A 78 -5.83 2.57 -22.46
CA ASP A 78 -5.02 3.79 -22.53
C ASP A 78 -4.93 4.49 -21.16
N ALA A 79 -4.58 3.71 -20.13
CA ALA A 79 -4.58 4.18 -18.74
C ALA A 79 -3.40 3.61 -17.96
N THR A 80 -2.96 4.30 -16.93
CA THR A 80 -1.86 3.84 -16.06
C THR A 80 -2.39 3.57 -14.66
N LEU A 81 -2.17 2.34 -14.19
CA LEU A 81 -2.36 1.95 -12.80
C LEU A 81 -1.01 2.08 -12.10
N PHE A 82 -0.95 2.87 -11.03
CA PHE A 82 0.30 3.09 -10.30
C PHE A 82 0.08 3.37 -8.81
N GLY A 83 1.10 3.10 -8.01
CA GLY A 83 1.15 3.45 -6.58
C GLY A 83 2.58 3.41 -6.04
N ALA A 84 2.77 3.97 -4.85
CA ALA A 84 4.05 3.98 -4.17
C ALA A 84 4.09 2.89 -3.09
N VAL A 85 4.97 1.91 -3.25
CA VAL A 85 5.18 0.84 -2.26
C VAL A 85 6.07 1.33 -1.12
N ASP A 86 6.02 0.66 0.03
CA ASP A 86 6.93 0.96 1.13
C ASP A 86 8.22 0.16 1.03
N ASP A 87 8.14 -1.14 0.74
CA ASP A 87 9.29 -2.00 0.54
C ASP A 87 8.94 -3.26 -0.28
N MET A 88 9.93 -4.11 -0.54
CA MET A 88 9.84 -5.29 -1.38
C MET A 88 10.79 -6.39 -0.88
N LEU A 89 10.31 -7.62 -0.89
CA LEU A 89 11.12 -8.83 -0.75
C LEU A 89 11.36 -9.46 -2.11
N GLU A 90 12.52 -10.09 -2.25
CA GLU A 90 12.82 -11.04 -3.32
C GLU A 90 13.10 -12.41 -2.71
N PHE A 91 12.42 -13.43 -3.22
CA PHE A 91 12.64 -14.82 -2.85
C PHE A 91 13.74 -15.43 -3.70
N ASN A 92 14.35 -16.52 -3.21
CA ASN A 92 15.42 -17.25 -3.89
C ASN A 92 15.06 -17.73 -5.30
N ASP A 93 13.77 -17.85 -5.62
CA ASP A 93 13.26 -18.24 -6.92
C ASP A 93 13.00 -17.05 -7.87
N GLY A 94 13.42 -15.85 -7.47
CA GLY A 94 13.27 -14.57 -8.16
C GLY A 94 11.88 -13.95 -8.04
N SER A 95 10.96 -14.52 -7.25
CA SER A 95 9.63 -13.96 -7.07
C SER A 95 9.63 -12.79 -6.08
N LEU A 96 8.77 -11.80 -6.34
CA LEU A 96 8.66 -10.58 -5.54
C LEU A 96 7.40 -10.59 -4.67
N ALA A 97 7.52 -10.01 -3.47
CA ALA A 97 6.41 -9.76 -2.55
C ALA A 97 6.53 -8.34 -1.96
N VAL A 98 5.42 -7.59 -1.99
CA VAL A 98 5.38 -6.25 -1.43
C VAL A 98 5.36 -6.30 0.10
N ILE A 99 6.06 -5.35 0.71
CA ILE A 99 5.91 -5.01 2.12
C ILE A 99 5.26 -3.62 2.22
N ASP A 100 4.27 -3.50 3.09
CA ASP A 100 3.65 -2.22 3.45
C ASP A 100 3.72 -2.00 4.98
N TYR A 101 4.15 -0.80 5.37
CA TYR A 101 4.33 -0.42 6.77
C TYR A 101 3.06 0.21 7.32
N LYS A 102 2.60 -0.28 8.48
CA LYS A 102 1.41 0.27 9.13
C LYS A 102 1.71 0.64 10.58
N SER A 103 1.64 1.91 10.94
CA SER A 103 1.69 2.34 12.35
C SER A 103 0.27 2.39 12.94
N SER A 104 0.04 1.79 14.11
CA SER A 104 -1.28 1.77 14.72
C SER A 104 -1.25 1.96 16.23
N GLY A 105 -2.17 2.79 16.73
CA GLY A 105 -2.50 2.90 18.14
C GLY A 105 -3.66 1.99 18.57
N ALA A 106 -4.19 1.15 17.69
CA ALA A 106 -5.29 0.24 18.03
C ALA A 106 -4.83 -0.85 19.00
N LYS A 107 -5.75 -1.37 19.83
CA LYS A 107 -5.47 -2.49 20.74
C LYS A 107 -5.25 -3.80 19.98
N GLU A 108 -6.01 -4.00 18.91
CA GLU A 108 -5.91 -5.16 18.03
C GLU A 108 -5.56 -4.69 16.63
N ILE A 109 -4.75 -5.49 15.94
CA ILE A 109 -4.31 -5.24 14.58
C ILE A 109 -5.12 -6.12 13.63
N SER A 110 -5.80 -5.48 12.69
CA SER A 110 -6.58 -6.12 11.65
C SER A 110 -6.06 -5.68 10.27
N VAL A 111 -6.11 -6.61 9.31
CA VAL A 111 -6.00 -6.30 7.90
C VAL A 111 -7.42 -6.06 7.40
N TYR A 112 -7.66 -4.91 6.79
CA TYR A 112 -8.96 -4.53 6.24
C TYR A 112 -9.05 -4.91 4.75
N ASP A 113 -10.26 -5.03 4.21
CA ASP A 113 -10.46 -5.37 2.79
C ASP A 113 -9.76 -4.38 1.85
N ASP A 114 -9.76 -3.08 2.17
CA ASP A 114 -9.03 -2.07 1.40
C ASP A 114 -7.51 -2.30 1.41
N TYR A 115 -6.96 -2.86 2.50
CA TYR A 115 -5.55 -3.21 2.58
C TYR A 115 -5.27 -4.45 1.72
N GLN A 116 -6.17 -5.44 1.73
CA GLN A 116 -6.05 -6.60 0.84
C GLN A 116 -6.07 -6.16 -0.64
N MET A 117 -7.04 -5.35 -1.03
CA MET A 117 -7.14 -4.81 -2.39
C MET A 117 -5.89 -4.00 -2.77
N GLN A 118 -5.29 -3.26 -1.83
CA GLN A 118 -4.02 -2.57 -2.03
C GLN A 118 -2.90 -3.55 -2.43
N MET A 119 -2.75 -4.67 -1.71
CA MET A 119 -1.71 -5.66 -1.99
C MET A 119 -1.97 -6.42 -3.28
N ASP A 120 -3.22 -6.80 -3.54
CA ASP A 120 -3.63 -7.43 -4.80
C ASP A 120 -3.32 -6.51 -6.00
N THR A 121 -3.57 -5.20 -5.84
CA THR A 121 -3.25 -4.18 -6.85
C THR A 121 -1.76 -4.13 -7.14
N TYR A 122 -0.89 -4.11 -6.12
CA TYR A 122 0.54 -4.10 -6.37
C TYR A 122 1.05 -5.40 -7.00
N THR A 123 0.54 -6.55 -6.55
CA THR A 123 0.84 -7.85 -7.18
C THR A 123 0.42 -7.85 -8.65
N HIS A 124 -0.74 -7.30 -8.98
CA HIS A 124 -1.20 -7.15 -10.35
C HIS A 124 -0.25 -6.29 -11.19
N ILE A 125 0.22 -5.15 -10.66
CA ILE A 125 1.17 -4.29 -11.37
C ILE A 125 2.51 -5.02 -11.58
N LEU A 126 3.00 -5.76 -10.60
CA LEU A 126 4.24 -6.55 -10.72
C LEU A 126 4.13 -7.60 -11.83
N ASP A 127 3.07 -8.40 -11.80
CA ASP A 127 2.80 -9.46 -12.77
C ASP A 127 2.72 -8.88 -14.20
N LYS A 128 1.92 -7.82 -14.37
CA LYS A 128 1.77 -7.12 -15.66
C LYS A 128 3.06 -6.43 -16.13
N SER A 129 3.97 -6.10 -15.22
CA SER A 129 5.28 -5.52 -15.53
C SER A 129 6.36 -6.58 -15.80
N GLY A 130 6.00 -7.87 -15.84
CA GLY A 130 6.89 -8.98 -16.17
C GLY A 130 7.72 -9.52 -15.00
N TYR A 131 7.41 -9.10 -13.78
CA TYR A 131 8.05 -9.67 -12.58
C TYR A 131 7.36 -10.97 -12.18
N LYS A 132 8.14 -11.93 -11.68
CA LYS A 132 7.60 -13.13 -11.05
C LYS A 132 6.98 -12.75 -9.70
N ILE A 133 5.73 -13.14 -9.44
CA ILE A 133 5.03 -12.83 -8.19
C ILE A 133 5.10 -14.00 -7.20
N ALA A 134 5.24 -13.71 -5.91
CA ALA A 134 5.31 -14.72 -4.86
C ALA A 134 3.92 -15.26 -4.43
N GLY A 135 2.83 -14.63 -4.89
CA GLY A 135 1.46 -14.95 -4.47
C GLY A 135 1.12 -14.53 -3.04
N LYS A 136 1.99 -13.72 -2.41
CA LYS A 136 1.83 -13.20 -1.05
C LYS A 136 2.41 -11.81 -0.92
N ALA A 137 1.94 -11.09 0.09
CA ALA A 137 2.44 -9.79 0.52
C ALA A 137 2.45 -9.71 2.05
N PHE A 138 3.14 -8.70 2.58
CA PHE A 138 3.35 -8.58 4.01
C PHE A 138 3.02 -7.18 4.51
N PHE A 139 2.23 -7.11 5.56
CA PHE A 139 2.14 -5.90 6.38
C PHE A 139 3.07 -6.02 7.56
N VAL A 140 3.92 -5.00 7.76
CA VAL A 140 4.69 -4.85 8.99
C VAL A 140 4.03 -3.78 9.83
N PHE A 141 3.25 -4.23 10.81
CA PHE A 141 2.56 -3.36 11.75
C PHE A 141 3.49 -2.95 12.89
N TYR A 142 3.62 -1.65 13.09
CA TYR A 142 4.25 -1.06 14.27
C TYR A 142 3.14 -0.60 15.21
N GLN A 143 2.77 -1.48 16.14
CA GLN A 143 1.73 -1.22 17.13
C GLN A 143 2.32 -0.50 18.35
N VAL A 144 1.70 0.61 18.75
CA VAL A 144 2.12 1.34 19.95
C VAL A 144 1.92 0.47 21.20
N ASP A 145 2.99 0.24 21.95
CA ASP A 145 2.94 -0.32 23.29
C ASP A 145 2.54 0.78 24.29
N LYS A 146 1.42 0.59 24.97
CA LYS A 146 0.83 1.55 25.90
C LYS A 146 1.04 1.17 27.37
N THR A 147 1.81 0.12 27.65
CA THR A 147 1.91 -0.47 28.99
C THR A 147 2.74 0.36 29.98
N ASP A 148 3.72 1.14 29.52
CA ASP A 148 4.68 1.88 30.37
C ASP A 148 4.59 3.42 30.28
N GLY A 149 3.42 3.95 29.91
CA GLY A 149 3.19 5.39 29.75
C GLY A 149 3.96 6.03 28.59
N PHE A 150 3.88 7.37 28.45
CA PHE A 150 4.39 8.07 27.26
C PHE A 150 5.89 8.41 27.31
N ARG A 151 6.42 8.95 28.42
CA ARG A 151 7.86 9.27 28.61
C ARG A 151 8.54 9.97 27.41
N GLY A 152 7.80 10.78 26.64
CA GLY A 152 8.31 11.47 25.45
C GLY A 152 8.59 10.60 24.22
N ARG A 153 8.13 9.35 24.20
CA ARG A 153 8.31 8.41 23.07
C ARG A 153 7.09 7.50 22.90
N LEU A 154 6.90 6.98 21.69
CA LEU A 154 5.98 5.88 21.45
C LEU A 154 6.81 4.61 21.27
N PRO A 155 6.87 3.69 22.26
CA PRO A 155 7.46 2.39 22.03
C PRO A 155 6.55 1.61 21.08
N PHE A 156 7.16 0.91 20.12
CA PHE A 156 6.44 0.11 19.14
C PHE A 156 6.80 -1.37 19.29
N ARG A 157 5.82 -2.23 19.06
CA ARG A 157 6.01 -3.65 18.82
C ARG A 157 5.76 -3.93 17.34
N GLY A 158 6.75 -4.53 16.68
CA GLY A 158 6.62 -5.03 15.32
C GLY A 158 5.77 -6.29 15.26
N ILE A 159 4.83 -6.35 14.32
CA ILE A 159 3.90 -7.45 14.12
C ILE A 159 3.77 -7.68 12.61
N ILE A 160 4.07 -8.89 12.15
CA ILE A 160 3.89 -9.24 10.73
C ILE A 160 2.51 -9.84 10.51
N ARG A 161 1.92 -9.48 9.37
CA ARG A 161 0.76 -10.14 8.78
C ARG A 161 1.10 -10.50 7.34
N GLU A 162 1.24 -11.78 7.07
CA GLU A 162 1.25 -12.29 5.70
C GLU A 162 -0.18 -12.36 5.17
N VAL A 163 -0.36 -11.99 3.91
CA VAL A 163 -1.61 -12.17 3.17
C VAL A 163 -1.32 -12.87 1.85
N THR A 164 -2.20 -13.78 1.45
CA THR A 164 -2.23 -14.30 0.08
C THR A 164 -2.80 -13.22 -0.83
N THR A 165 -2.18 -13.02 -1.99
CA THR A 165 -2.63 -12.01 -2.96
C THR A 165 -3.37 -12.65 -4.12
N ASP A 166 -4.47 -12.04 -4.53
CA ASP A 166 -5.27 -12.44 -5.70
C ASP A 166 -5.36 -11.28 -6.71
N PRO A 167 -4.47 -11.24 -7.72
CA PRO A 167 -4.48 -10.16 -8.71
C PRO A 167 -5.54 -10.36 -9.81
N THR A 168 -6.31 -11.45 -9.79
CA THR A 168 -7.13 -11.87 -10.95
C THR A 168 -8.30 -10.92 -11.23
N TYR A 169 -8.84 -10.26 -10.21
CA TYR A 169 -9.98 -9.34 -10.35
C TYR A 169 -9.56 -7.87 -10.57
N ILE A 170 -8.27 -7.55 -10.41
CA ILE A 170 -7.79 -6.17 -10.42
C ILE A 170 -7.94 -5.51 -11.80
N HIS A 171 -7.73 -6.27 -12.87
CA HIS A 171 -7.91 -5.75 -14.23
C HIS A 171 -9.33 -5.22 -14.45
N ASP A 172 -10.34 -6.04 -14.13
CA ASP A 172 -11.75 -5.67 -14.34
C ASP A 172 -12.16 -4.51 -13.43
N LEU A 173 -11.66 -4.50 -12.19
CA LEU A 173 -11.86 -3.38 -11.28
C LEU A 173 -11.25 -2.09 -11.84
N PHE A 174 -10.04 -2.15 -12.38
CA PHE A 174 -9.35 -1.02 -12.99
C PHE A 174 -10.08 -0.53 -14.27
N ALA A 175 -10.49 -1.44 -15.15
CA ALA A 175 -11.28 -1.13 -16.33
C ALA A 175 -12.58 -0.40 -15.98
N ASN A 176 -13.32 -0.90 -14.99
CA ASN A 176 -14.52 -0.26 -14.48
C ASN A 176 -14.24 1.14 -13.92
N ALA A 177 -13.15 1.30 -13.16
CA ALA A 177 -12.73 2.59 -12.61
C ALA A 177 -12.38 3.60 -13.72
N VAL A 178 -11.66 3.17 -14.76
CA VAL A 178 -11.31 4.00 -15.93
C VAL A 178 -12.55 4.43 -16.70
N GLN A 179 -13.46 3.49 -16.99
CA GLN A 179 -14.72 3.78 -17.66
C GLN A 179 -15.55 4.79 -16.86
N LEU A 180 -15.68 4.58 -15.55
CA LEU A 180 -16.41 5.49 -14.67
C LEU A 180 -15.75 6.87 -14.59
N ALA A 181 -14.41 6.93 -14.54
CA ALA A 181 -13.68 8.19 -14.47
C ALA A 181 -13.90 9.07 -15.71
N ARG A 182 -14.01 8.43 -16.89
CA ARG A 182 -14.21 9.03 -18.22
C ARG A 182 -15.68 9.25 -18.59
N SER A 183 -16.63 8.72 -17.81
CA SER A 183 -18.06 8.95 -18.04
C SER A 183 -18.43 10.43 -17.90
N ASP A 184 -19.31 10.90 -18.79
CA ASP A 184 -19.91 12.24 -18.74
C ASP A 184 -20.94 12.38 -17.62
N THR A 185 -21.56 11.28 -17.21
CA THR A 185 -22.57 11.24 -16.15
C THR A 185 -22.00 10.62 -14.88
N PRO A 186 -22.17 11.26 -13.69
CA PRO A 186 -21.80 10.64 -12.43
C PRO A 186 -22.63 9.37 -12.18
N PRO A 187 -22.07 8.38 -11.47
CA PRO A 187 -22.86 7.24 -11.03
C PRO A 187 -23.94 7.71 -10.05
N GLN A 188 -24.99 6.91 -9.91
CA GLN A 188 -25.98 7.14 -8.87
C GLN A 188 -25.33 7.10 -7.49
N SER A 189 -25.74 8.02 -6.61
CA SER A 189 -25.31 8.03 -5.21
C SER A 189 -25.63 6.69 -4.54
N GLY A 190 -24.63 6.07 -3.92
CA GLY A 190 -24.84 4.87 -3.10
C GLY A 190 -25.63 5.21 -1.83
N ALA A 191 -26.47 4.29 -1.37
CA ALA A 191 -27.30 4.47 -0.18
C ALA A 191 -26.48 4.77 1.09
N GLU A 192 -25.30 4.18 1.20
CA GLU A 192 -24.39 4.32 2.34
C GLU A 192 -23.32 5.43 2.14
N CYS A 193 -23.41 6.21 1.06
CA CYS A 193 -22.41 7.24 0.75
C CYS A 193 -22.61 8.48 1.66
N GLN A 194 -21.88 8.53 2.77
CA GLN A 194 -21.93 9.67 3.71
C GLN A 194 -21.64 11.02 3.05
N HIS A 195 -20.71 11.07 2.09
CA HIS A 195 -20.44 12.29 1.33
C HIS A 195 -21.61 12.71 0.44
N CYS A 196 -22.33 11.75 -0.14
CA CYS A 196 -23.48 12.00 -0.99
C CYS A 196 -24.66 12.50 -0.14
N ALA A 197 -24.91 11.87 1.01
CA ALA A 197 -25.92 12.30 1.98
C ALA A 197 -25.62 13.72 2.53
N TRP A 198 -24.36 14.01 2.82
CA TRP A 198 -23.95 15.35 3.22
C TRP A 198 -24.15 16.40 2.10
N ALA A 199 -23.83 16.04 0.85
CA ALA A 199 -23.99 16.95 -0.29
C ALA A 199 -25.47 17.23 -0.61
N SER A 200 -26.36 16.25 -0.44
CA SER A 200 -27.80 16.45 -0.62
C SER A 200 -28.39 17.39 0.42
N HIS A 201 -27.98 17.29 1.69
CA HIS A 201 -28.45 18.17 2.77
C HIS A 201 -27.85 19.58 2.78
N ARG A 202 -26.87 19.87 1.93
CA ARG A 202 -26.32 21.25 1.76
C ARG A 202 -27.09 22.10 0.76
N ASN A 203 -27.92 21.49 -0.08
CA ASN A 203 -28.67 22.16 -1.13
C ASN A 203 -30.15 22.38 -0.75
N GLU A 204 -30.50 22.16 0.52
CA GLU A 204 -31.76 22.58 1.17
C GLU A 204 -31.55 23.95 1.86
#